data_AF-A0A9D1FGM0-F1
#
_entry.id   AF-A0A9D1FGM0-F1
#
_cell.length_a   1.000
_cell.length_b   1.000
_cell.length_c   1.000
_cell.angle_alpha   90.00
_cell.angle_beta   90.00
_cell.angle_gamma   90.00
#
_symmetry.space_group_name_H-M   'P 1'
#
loop_
_entity.id
_entity.type
_entity.pdbx_description
1 polymer ?
#
loop_
_entity_poly.entity_id
_entity_poly.type
_entity_poly.pdbx_seq_one_letter_code
_entity_poly.pdbx_strand_id
1 'polypeptide(L)'
;MPITPINPFSLIKKAIASKQSHHDSTKATTNPYSAQNTSGGLGIADASAVYAVNKNRMPQDVKEILLNFRRTCNDSSIYAKKIKRQSDQIQQLASEITKKAEKSMMPEAEDIQEESGIIFIREQRKYNELLEKFETGDFVLPNGKVIRKITRNSDGSALMEEFSKDGKKLLTCTKFQDGKPILYAEGYREHSDGAQSVAKRVVFKEGKPSTYEEGFEETKDGKNKVARTFEFDDGSLSLYSENLSADSANNSGTIALTIGYKDNAVLWYQEGYRLASDGTEETDLEVRFRKDKTPFLYQQGYKKYSDDSDETAIEIGIAKNGKPIFYQENYSQKQGYEQTEKYFTYDKEGRLSSSIEGHTREENSTEKMAKYLSFDPNSEPACYQEGFRSSAGYTYSIAKELVFTEGKPDNYVKDCEEYSTGMPRIGEYVECDKEGKPIRLMSNLNPDFETIDFAYEKTNDGWSTMSDENVQEYFEQDGSGEY
;
A
#
# COMPACT_ATOMS: atom_id res chain seq x y z
N MET A 1 9.20 -22.29 -8.41
CA MET A 1 9.57 -21.48 -9.60
C MET A 1 9.88 -20.08 -9.11
N PRO A 2 10.97 -19.43 -9.55
CA PRO A 2 11.28 -18.08 -9.09
C PRO A 2 10.26 -17.10 -9.69
N ILE A 3 9.60 -16.34 -8.81
CA ILE A 3 8.65 -15.28 -9.17
C ILE A 3 9.46 -14.07 -9.61
N THR A 4 9.36 -13.71 -10.88
CA THR A 4 9.93 -12.47 -11.42
C THR A 4 9.10 -11.29 -10.87
N PRO A 5 9.70 -10.22 -10.32
CA PRO A 5 8.96 -9.05 -9.89
C PRO A 5 8.20 -8.44 -11.07
N ILE A 6 6.87 -8.37 -10.96
CA ILE A 6 6.04 -7.67 -11.94
C ILE A 6 6.27 -6.18 -11.72
N ASN A 7 6.84 -5.51 -12.72
CA ASN A 7 6.90 -4.06 -12.73
C ASN A 7 5.46 -3.50 -12.83
N PRO A 8 4.91 -2.79 -11.81
CA PRO A 8 3.53 -2.30 -11.82
C PRO A 8 3.25 -1.30 -12.96
N PHE A 9 4.28 -0.64 -13.51
CA PHE A 9 4.16 0.23 -14.68
C PHE A 9 3.89 -0.53 -16.00
N SER A 10 4.03 -1.86 -16.02
CA SER A 10 3.79 -2.68 -17.21
C SER A 10 2.30 -3.01 -17.43
N LEU A 11 1.51 -3.09 -16.35
CA LEU A 11 0.07 -3.33 -16.41
C LEU A 11 -0.69 -2.08 -16.86
N ILE A 12 -0.25 -0.90 -16.43
CA ILE A 12 -0.84 0.40 -16.81
C ILE A 12 -0.57 0.71 -18.30
N LYS A 13 0.57 0.31 -18.86
CA LYS A 13 0.88 0.51 -20.29
C LYS A 13 0.03 -0.35 -21.24
N LYS A 14 -0.43 -1.53 -20.84
CA LYS A 14 -1.24 -2.41 -21.70
C LYS A 14 -2.67 -1.89 -21.94
N ALA A 15 -3.20 -1.05 -21.05
CA ALA A 15 -4.48 -0.38 -21.26
C ALA A 15 -4.39 0.82 -22.24
N ILE A 16 -3.19 1.31 -22.55
CA ILE A 16 -2.98 2.57 -23.31
C ILE A 16 -2.32 2.32 -24.68
N ALA A 17 -1.66 1.17 -24.90
CA ALA A 17 -0.86 0.90 -26.10
C ALA A 17 -1.61 0.24 -27.29
N SER A 18 -2.90 0.50 -27.50
CA SER A 18 -3.63 0.04 -28.70
C SER A 18 -3.79 1.11 -29.79
N LYS A 19 -3.16 2.28 -29.66
CA LYS A 19 -3.12 3.32 -30.71
C LYS A 19 -1.80 4.07 -30.70
N GLN A 20 -0.80 3.59 -31.45
CA GLN A 20 0.08 4.38 -32.33
C GLN A 20 1.31 3.58 -32.76
N SER A 21 1.57 3.63 -34.06
CA SER A 21 2.61 2.94 -34.81
C SER A 21 3.95 3.68 -34.84
N HIS A 22 5.01 2.91 -35.09
CA HIS A 22 6.22 3.23 -35.87
C HIS A 22 7.04 4.50 -35.57
N HIS A 23 8.28 4.34 -35.08
CA HIS A 23 9.50 4.48 -35.90
C HIS A 23 10.77 4.07 -35.14
N ASP A 24 11.78 3.68 -35.92
CA ASP A 24 13.15 3.21 -35.66
C ASP A 24 13.97 4.03 -34.62
N SER A 25 15.04 3.54 -33.99
CA SER A 25 16.23 2.97 -34.62
C SER A 25 17.23 2.38 -33.59
N THR A 26 18.17 1.64 -34.16
CA THR A 26 19.12 0.67 -33.63
C THR A 26 20.34 1.20 -32.85
N LYS A 27 20.60 0.55 -31.70
CA LYS A 27 21.87 0.03 -31.14
C LYS A 27 23.22 0.71 -31.48
N ALA A 28 23.96 1.05 -30.41
CA ALA A 28 25.42 0.88 -30.33
C ALA A 28 25.80 0.29 -28.96
N THR A 29 26.61 -0.77 -29.00
CA THR A 29 27.06 -1.66 -27.93
C THR A 29 28.48 -1.32 -27.44
N THR A 30 28.71 -1.46 -26.13
CA THR A 30 29.89 -2.01 -25.37
C THR A 30 31.24 -2.17 -26.12
N ASN A 31 32.43 -1.94 -25.56
CA ASN A 31 32.98 -2.32 -24.24
C ASN A 31 34.41 -1.67 -24.03
N PRO A 32 35.04 -1.77 -22.84
CA PRO A 32 36.25 -1.05 -22.41
C PRO A 32 37.54 -1.91 -22.43
N TYR A 33 38.63 -1.31 -21.91
CA TYR A 33 40.00 -1.79 -21.59
C TYR A 33 41.13 -1.33 -22.52
N SER A 34 42.07 -0.55 -21.97
CA SER A 34 43.45 -1.02 -21.75
C SER A 34 44.27 0.00 -20.96
N ALA A 35 45.05 -0.52 -20.01
CA ALA A 35 46.08 0.16 -19.26
C ALA A 35 47.40 0.14 -20.04
N GLN A 36 48.29 1.12 -19.81
CA GLN A 36 49.73 0.93 -20.02
C GLN A 36 50.56 1.86 -19.12
N ASN A 37 51.37 1.22 -18.28
CA ASN A 37 52.52 1.77 -17.57
C ASN A 37 53.68 2.05 -18.55
N THR A 38 54.49 3.07 -18.26
CA THR A 38 55.94 3.01 -18.47
C THR A 38 56.70 3.74 -17.35
N SER A 39 57.83 3.12 -17.01
CA SER A 39 58.76 3.27 -15.89
C SER A 39 59.87 4.31 -16.10
N GLY A 40 60.54 4.70 -15.01
CA GLY A 40 61.99 4.95 -15.05
C GLY A 40 62.59 5.80 -13.92
N GLY A 41 63.51 5.22 -13.13
CA GLY A 41 64.64 5.96 -12.52
C GLY A 41 64.86 5.80 -11.01
N LEU A 42 65.81 4.93 -10.63
CA LEU A 42 66.38 4.77 -9.27
C LEU A 42 67.38 5.89 -8.92
N GLY A 43 67.49 6.20 -7.62
CA GLY A 43 68.65 6.86 -7.00
C GLY A 43 68.52 6.90 -5.47
N ILE A 44 69.41 6.21 -4.76
CA ILE A 44 69.47 6.11 -3.28
C ILE A 44 70.53 7.10 -2.77
N ALA A 45 70.23 7.91 -1.75
CA ALA A 45 71.07 8.13 -0.55
C ALA A 45 70.47 9.16 0.43
N ASP A 46 70.71 8.86 1.70
CA ASP A 46 70.76 9.69 2.92
C ASP A 46 69.49 10.11 3.67
N ALA A 47 69.41 9.53 4.88
CA ALA A 47 68.62 9.98 6.01
C ALA A 47 69.41 11.04 6.79
N SER A 48 68.83 12.24 6.95
CA SER A 48 68.65 12.96 8.23
C SER A 48 68.23 14.42 8.00
N ALA A 49 67.19 14.81 8.74
CA ALA A 49 66.75 16.18 9.07
C ALA A 49 66.45 17.16 7.92
N VAL A 50 65.18 17.51 7.77
CA VAL A 50 64.64 18.86 8.07
C VAL A 50 63.12 18.79 7.85
N TYR A 51 62.36 19.22 8.87
CA TYR A 51 60.97 19.63 8.76
C TYR A 51 60.86 20.72 7.67
N ALA A 52 60.67 20.30 6.43
CA ALA A 52 60.26 21.17 5.34
C ALA A 52 58.77 20.93 5.13
N VAL A 53 57.97 21.85 5.67
CA VAL A 53 56.56 22.02 5.37
C VAL A 53 56.39 21.91 3.85
N ASN A 54 55.86 20.77 3.40
CA ASN A 54 55.50 20.59 2.01
C ASN A 54 54.18 21.34 1.79
N LYS A 55 54.31 22.65 1.61
CA LYS A 55 53.26 23.69 1.67
C LYS A 55 52.20 23.59 0.57
N ASN A 56 51.98 22.42 -0.05
CA ASN A 56 50.99 22.23 -1.14
C ASN A 56 50.53 20.78 -1.37
N ARG A 57 50.77 19.83 -0.46
CA ARG A 57 50.20 18.48 -0.60
C ARG A 57 49.19 18.23 0.51
N MET A 58 47.91 18.38 0.16
CA MET A 58 46.77 17.96 0.98
C MET A 58 47.04 16.55 1.54
N PRO A 59 46.97 16.34 2.87
CA PRO A 59 47.17 15.03 3.49
C PRO A 59 46.31 13.96 2.83
N GLN A 60 46.78 12.72 2.82
CA GLN A 60 46.08 11.63 2.14
C GLN A 60 44.71 11.36 2.78
N ASP A 61 44.62 11.48 4.11
CA ASP A 61 43.37 11.26 4.83
C ASP A 61 42.35 12.37 4.57
N VAL A 62 42.80 13.62 4.46
CA VAL A 62 41.98 14.76 4.01
C VAL A 62 41.42 14.51 2.60
N LYS A 63 42.21 13.94 1.68
CA LYS A 63 41.73 13.57 0.34
C LYS A 63 40.65 12.51 0.39
N GLU A 64 40.80 11.53 1.28
CA GLU A 64 39.86 10.43 1.40
C GLU A 64 38.52 10.89 1.97
N ILE A 65 38.51 11.66 3.06
CA ILE A 65 37.29 12.23 3.64
C ILE A 65 36.59 13.14 2.63
N LEU A 66 37.32 14.05 1.97
CA LEU A 66 36.72 14.92 0.96
C LEU A 66 36.18 14.15 -0.25
N LEU A 67 36.80 13.02 -0.61
CA LEU A 67 36.31 12.13 -1.66
C LEU A 67 35.02 11.41 -1.22
N ASN A 68 34.95 10.93 0.02
CA ASN A 68 33.76 10.29 0.61
C ASN A 68 32.60 11.28 0.72
N PHE A 69 32.85 12.47 1.25
CA PHE A 69 31.90 13.58 1.29
C PHE A 69 31.37 13.89 -0.10
N ARG A 70 32.25 14.14 -1.08
CA ARG A 70 31.85 14.48 -2.45
C ARG A 70 31.05 13.36 -3.12
N ARG A 71 31.40 12.09 -2.89
CA ARG A 71 30.63 10.94 -3.38
C ARG A 71 29.24 10.93 -2.76
N THR A 72 29.13 11.12 -1.45
CA THR A 72 27.86 11.16 -0.74
C THR A 72 26.97 12.31 -1.21
N CYS A 73 27.52 13.51 -1.42
CA CYS A 73 26.77 14.64 -2.00
C CYS A 73 26.23 14.34 -3.41
N ASN A 74 27.02 13.63 -4.24
CA ASN A 74 26.56 13.24 -5.56
C ASN A 74 25.46 12.18 -5.48
N ASP A 75 25.64 11.17 -4.63
CA ASP A 75 24.68 10.07 -4.44
C ASP A 75 23.35 10.59 -3.88
N SER A 76 23.40 11.46 -2.86
CA SER A 76 22.21 12.09 -2.28
C SER A 76 21.49 12.98 -3.29
N SER A 77 22.21 13.75 -4.11
CA SER A 77 21.61 14.57 -5.17
C SER A 77 20.91 13.72 -6.24
N ILE A 78 21.54 12.61 -6.65
CA ILE A 78 20.94 11.65 -7.60
C ILE A 78 19.69 11.02 -6.98
N TYR A 79 19.79 10.62 -5.71
CA TYR A 79 18.70 10.02 -4.96
C TYR A 79 17.52 10.98 -4.81
N ALA A 80 17.75 12.23 -4.39
CA ALA A 80 16.72 13.26 -4.28
C ALA A 80 15.98 13.50 -5.60
N LYS A 81 16.70 13.51 -6.73
CA LYS A 81 16.08 13.62 -8.06
C LYS A 81 15.23 12.39 -8.41
N LYS A 82 15.67 11.18 -8.06
CA LYS A 82 14.89 9.94 -8.22
C LYS A 82 13.60 10.03 -7.41
N ILE A 83 13.71 10.35 -6.13
CA ILE A 83 12.59 10.46 -5.18
C ILE A 83 11.59 11.53 -5.63
N LYS A 84 12.06 12.71 -6.06
CA LYS A 84 11.17 13.77 -6.57
C LYS A 84 10.36 13.32 -7.78
N ARG A 85 10.99 12.63 -8.74
CA ARG A 85 10.28 12.06 -9.91
C ARG A 85 9.24 11.02 -9.51
N GLN A 86 9.55 10.17 -8.53
CA GLN A 86 8.59 9.19 -8.02
C GLN A 86 7.43 9.87 -7.30
N SER A 87 7.70 10.89 -6.48
CA SER A 87 6.66 11.71 -5.85
C SER A 87 5.71 12.35 -6.88
N ASP A 88 6.23 12.91 -7.97
CA ASP A 88 5.40 13.48 -9.04
C ASP A 88 4.49 12.41 -9.69
N GLN A 89 5.01 11.19 -9.89
CA GLN A 89 4.22 10.05 -10.39
C GLN A 89 3.12 9.63 -9.40
N ILE A 90 3.43 9.61 -8.10
CA ILE A 90 2.45 9.29 -7.06
C ILE A 90 1.34 10.34 -7.00
N GLN A 91 1.69 11.63 -7.13
CA GLN A 91 0.68 12.70 -7.20
C GLN A 91 -0.22 12.56 -8.43
N GLN A 92 0.34 12.20 -9.59
CA GLN A 92 -0.44 11.92 -10.78
C GLN A 92 -1.39 10.74 -10.56
N LEU A 93 -0.89 9.63 -10.00
CA LEU A 93 -1.67 8.44 -9.70
C LEU A 93 -2.83 8.73 -8.74
N ALA A 94 -2.59 9.47 -7.65
CA ALA A 94 -3.63 9.90 -6.72
C ALA A 94 -4.71 10.75 -7.40
N SER A 95 -4.32 11.64 -8.33
CA SER A 95 -5.27 12.43 -9.12
C SER A 95 -6.10 11.55 -10.07
N GLU A 96 -5.49 10.56 -10.72
CA GLU A 96 -6.17 9.61 -11.61
C GLU A 96 -7.16 8.74 -10.85
N ILE A 97 -6.80 8.25 -9.66
CA ILE A 97 -7.68 7.51 -8.75
C ILE A 97 -8.88 8.36 -8.36
N THR A 98 -8.64 9.61 -7.92
CA THR A 98 -9.71 10.54 -7.54
C THR A 98 -10.68 10.77 -8.69
N LYS A 99 -10.16 10.96 -9.91
CA LYS A 99 -10.99 11.11 -11.12
C LYS A 99 -11.76 9.82 -11.47
N LYS A 100 -11.17 8.62 -11.33
CA LYS A 100 -11.86 7.34 -11.55
C LYS A 100 -13.00 7.17 -10.54
N ALA A 101 -12.75 7.50 -9.27
CA ALA A 101 -13.74 7.46 -8.22
C ALA A 101 -14.93 8.39 -8.52
N GLU A 102 -14.68 9.65 -8.85
CA GLU A 102 -15.72 10.65 -9.15
C GLU A 102 -16.52 10.32 -10.43
N LYS A 103 -15.87 9.79 -11.47
CA LYS A 103 -16.50 9.61 -12.79
C LYS A 103 -17.12 8.24 -13.01
N SER A 104 -16.73 7.22 -12.26
CA SER A 104 -17.11 5.83 -12.51
C SER A 104 -17.66 5.16 -11.26
N MET A 105 -16.84 5.05 -10.20
CA MET A 105 -17.21 4.26 -9.02
C MET A 105 -18.39 4.87 -8.25
N MET A 106 -18.37 6.19 -8.04
CA MET A 106 -19.43 6.86 -7.30
C MET A 106 -20.76 6.87 -8.05
N PRO A 107 -20.82 7.23 -9.35
CA PRO A 107 -22.06 7.10 -10.13
C PRO A 107 -22.62 5.68 -10.13
N GLU A 108 -21.78 4.65 -10.35
CA GLU A 108 -22.20 3.25 -10.31
C GLU A 108 -22.81 2.87 -8.94
N ALA A 109 -22.15 3.26 -7.85
CA ALA A 109 -22.63 2.99 -6.49
C ALA A 109 -23.93 3.73 -6.16
N GLU A 110 -24.14 4.93 -6.71
CA GLU A 110 -25.37 5.71 -6.56
C GLU A 110 -26.53 5.09 -7.35
N ASP A 111 -26.29 4.66 -8.59
CA ASP A 111 -27.28 3.97 -9.42
C ASP A 111 -27.75 2.67 -8.75
N ILE A 112 -26.81 1.88 -8.19
CA ILE A 112 -27.11 0.66 -7.41
C ILE A 112 -27.93 0.99 -6.17
N GLN A 113 -27.61 2.09 -5.47
CA GLN A 113 -28.34 2.51 -4.30
C GLN A 113 -29.78 2.91 -4.66
N GLU A 114 -29.99 3.63 -5.75
CA GLU A 114 -31.33 3.97 -6.24
C GLU A 114 -32.11 2.71 -6.64
N GLU A 115 -31.49 1.80 -7.39
CA GLU A 115 -32.09 0.51 -7.76
C GLU A 115 -32.51 -0.28 -6.51
N SER A 116 -31.65 -0.32 -5.48
CA SER A 116 -31.91 -1.03 -4.24
C SER A 116 -33.17 -0.52 -3.52
N GLY A 117 -33.44 0.79 -3.55
CA GLY A 117 -34.64 1.38 -2.97
C GLY A 117 -35.91 0.90 -3.68
N ILE A 118 -35.86 0.80 -5.01
CA ILE A 118 -36.97 0.25 -5.82
C ILE A 118 -37.17 -1.23 -5.50
N ILE A 119 -36.09 -2.01 -5.44
CA ILE A 119 -36.13 -3.44 -5.08
C ILE A 119 -36.75 -3.60 -3.70
N PHE A 120 -36.29 -2.87 -2.70
CA PHE A 120 -36.77 -2.98 -1.33
C PHE A 120 -38.29 -2.76 -1.24
N ILE A 121 -38.79 -1.67 -1.83
CA ILE A 121 -40.23 -1.36 -1.84
C ILE A 121 -41.02 -2.45 -2.56
N ARG A 122 -40.52 -2.94 -3.70
CA ARG A 122 -41.16 -4.00 -4.49
C ARG A 122 -41.26 -5.30 -3.68
N GLU A 123 -40.17 -5.73 -3.06
CA GLU A 123 -40.14 -6.98 -2.30
C GLU A 123 -40.90 -6.87 -0.96
N GLN A 124 -40.96 -5.68 -0.37
CA GLN A 124 -41.81 -5.45 0.80
C GLN A 124 -43.31 -5.58 0.46
N ARG A 125 -43.73 -5.10 -0.71
CA ARG A 125 -45.10 -5.35 -1.21
C ARG A 125 -45.30 -6.85 -1.46
N LYS A 126 -44.29 -7.52 -2.02
CA LYS A 126 -44.34 -8.96 -2.27
C LYS A 126 -44.55 -9.75 -0.99
N TYR A 127 -43.87 -9.38 0.09
CA TYR A 127 -44.08 -9.99 1.41
C TYR A 127 -45.56 -9.95 1.84
N ASN A 128 -46.22 -8.80 1.70
CA ASN A 128 -47.63 -8.64 2.06
C ASN A 128 -48.55 -9.48 1.15
N GLU A 129 -48.27 -9.53 -0.16
CA GLU A 129 -49.01 -10.42 -1.08
C GLU A 129 -48.87 -11.89 -0.68
N LEU A 130 -47.67 -12.32 -0.28
CA LEU A 130 -47.41 -13.71 0.12
C LEU A 130 -48.14 -14.08 1.41
N LEU A 131 -48.24 -13.14 2.36
CA LEU A 131 -49.07 -13.31 3.56
C LEU A 131 -50.54 -13.52 3.21
N GLU A 132 -51.13 -12.62 2.42
CA GLU A 132 -52.53 -12.73 2.01
C GLU A 132 -52.79 -14.05 1.27
N LYS A 133 -51.90 -14.44 0.36
CA LYS A 133 -51.99 -15.72 -0.35
C LYS A 133 -51.94 -16.91 0.61
N PHE A 134 -51.08 -16.87 1.62
CA PHE A 134 -50.96 -17.95 2.59
C PHE A 134 -52.23 -18.11 3.44
N GLU A 135 -52.85 -16.98 3.82
CA GLU A 135 -54.13 -16.93 4.54
C GLU A 135 -55.28 -17.48 3.70
N THR A 136 -55.33 -17.18 2.39
CA THR A 136 -56.37 -17.71 1.50
C THR A 136 -56.32 -19.22 1.29
N GLY A 137 -55.16 -19.85 1.51
CA GLY A 137 -55.00 -21.30 1.38
C GLY A 137 -54.68 -21.78 -0.04
N ASP A 138 -54.97 -23.05 -0.28
CA ASP A 138 -54.79 -23.70 -1.59
C ASP A 138 -55.69 -23.08 -2.66
N PHE A 139 -55.26 -23.12 -3.91
CA PHE A 139 -56.06 -22.63 -5.03
C PHE A 139 -56.12 -23.65 -6.17
N VAL A 140 -57.34 -24.09 -6.47
CA VAL A 140 -57.66 -25.09 -7.49
C VAL A 140 -58.62 -24.49 -8.51
N LEU A 141 -58.30 -24.61 -9.80
CA LEU A 141 -59.17 -24.15 -10.88
C LEU A 141 -60.44 -25.03 -11.00
N PRO A 142 -61.51 -24.55 -11.63
CA PRO A 142 -62.75 -25.33 -11.84
C PRO A 142 -62.54 -26.66 -12.59
N ASN A 143 -61.47 -26.77 -13.37
CA ASN A 143 -61.08 -28.00 -14.07
C ASN A 143 -60.28 -28.99 -13.19
N GLY A 144 -60.22 -28.76 -11.87
CA GLY A 144 -59.54 -29.61 -10.89
C GLY A 144 -58.03 -29.42 -10.81
N LYS A 145 -57.46 -28.50 -11.60
CA LYS A 145 -56.01 -28.28 -11.59
C LYS A 145 -55.59 -27.42 -10.41
N VAL A 146 -54.62 -27.91 -9.64
CA VAL A 146 -53.96 -27.18 -8.55
C VAL A 146 -53.02 -26.13 -9.13
N ILE A 147 -53.21 -24.87 -8.72
CA ILE A 147 -52.36 -23.73 -9.09
C ILE A 147 -51.54 -23.25 -7.91
N ARG A 148 -52.07 -23.40 -6.69
CA ARG A 148 -51.34 -23.16 -5.45
C ARG A 148 -51.56 -24.32 -4.50
N LYS A 149 -50.47 -24.83 -3.93
CA LYS A 149 -50.47 -25.87 -2.91
C LYS A 149 -49.67 -25.39 -1.70
N ILE A 150 -50.24 -25.55 -0.51
CA ILE A 150 -49.60 -25.21 0.76
C ILE A 150 -49.47 -26.47 1.62
N THR A 151 -48.23 -26.87 1.86
CA THR A 151 -47.90 -27.98 2.76
C THR A 151 -47.47 -27.42 4.10
N ARG A 152 -48.14 -27.80 5.19
CA ARG A 152 -47.86 -27.34 6.56
C ARG A 152 -47.30 -28.47 7.40
N ASN A 153 -46.22 -28.18 8.13
CA ASN A 153 -45.57 -29.12 9.03
C ASN A 153 -45.94 -28.82 10.49
N SER A 154 -45.76 -29.80 11.38
CA SER A 154 -46.08 -29.66 12.80
C SER A 154 -45.13 -28.75 13.58
N ASP A 155 -43.97 -28.40 13.00
CA ASP A 155 -42.95 -27.51 13.58
C ASP A 155 -43.18 -26.02 13.27
N GLY A 156 -44.33 -25.67 12.68
CA GLY A 156 -44.67 -24.31 12.30
C GLY A 156 -44.11 -23.89 10.93
N SER A 157 -43.29 -24.72 10.28
CA SER A 157 -42.84 -24.46 8.92
C SER A 157 -43.92 -24.80 7.89
N ALA A 158 -43.93 -24.06 6.79
CA ALA A 158 -44.80 -24.37 5.65
C ALA A 158 -44.16 -24.02 4.31
N LEU A 159 -44.60 -24.70 3.27
CA LEU A 159 -44.15 -24.52 1.89
C LEU A 159 -45.34 -24.21 1.00
N MET A 160 -45.28 -23.08 0.28
CA MET A 160 -46.25 -22.72 -0.76
C MET A 160 -45.60 -22.83 -2.13
N GLU A 161 -46.21 -23.62 -3.00
CA GLU A 161 -45.79 -23.83 -4.39
C GLU A 161 -46.86 -23.26 -5.32
N GLU A 162 -46.47 -22.36 -6.25
CA GLU A 162 -47.38 -21.87 -7.30
C GLU A 162 -46.96 -22.37 -8.68
N PHE A 163 -47.92 -22.92 -9.42
CA PHE A 163 -47.71 -23.58 -10.72
C PHE A 163 -48.26 -22.74 -11.88
N SER A 164 -47.80 -23.04 -13.09
CA SER A 164 -48.34 -22.53 -14.35
C SER A 164 -49.85 -22.81 -14.48
N LYS A 165 -50.56 -22.11 -15.38
CA LYS A 165 -52.02 -22.32 -15.58
C LYS A 165 -52.37 -23.74 -16.02
N ASP A 166 -51.67 -24.27 -17.02
CA ASP A 166 -50.61 -25.27 -16.91
C ASP A 166 -50.64 -26.47 -15.94
N GLY A 167 -50.36 -26.22 -14.66
CA GLY A 167 -50.17 -27.20 -13.60
C GLY A 167 -48.86 -27.99 -13.72
N LYS A 168 -48.08 -27.80 -14.79
CA LYS A 168 -46.90 -28.61 -15.07
C LYS A 168 -45.59 -27.99 -14.62
N LYS A 169 -45.52 -26.66 -14.55
CA LYS A 169 -44.28 -25.94 -14.25
C LYS A 169 -44.42 -25.20 -12.93
N LEU A 170 -43.52 -25.47 -11.99
CA LEU A 170 -43.35 -24.65 -10.79
C LEU A 170 -42.86 -23.25 -11.20
N LEU A 171 -43.58 -22.22 -10.79
CA LEU A 171 -43.25 -20.82 -11.08
C LEU A 171 -42.56 -20.17 -9.89
N THR A 172 -43.12 -20.37 -8.70
CA THR A 172 -42.61 -19.78 -7.45
C THR A 172 -42.67 -20.78 -6.31
N CYS A 173 -41.78 -20.59 -5.36
CA CYS A 173 -41.70 -21.34 -4.12
C CYS A 173 -41.53 -20.35 -2.97
N THR A 174 -42.34 -20.49 -1.92
CA THR A 174 -42.25 -19.64 -0.72
C THR A 174 -42.20 -20.51 0.51
N LYS A 175 -41.19 -20.30 1.36
CA LYS A 175 -41.10 -20.93 2.69
C LYS A 175 -41.63 -19.97 3.75
N PHE A 176 -42.37 -20.52 4.69
CA PHE A 176 -42.93 -19.81 5.83
C PHE A 176 -42.42 -20.43 7.13
N GLN A 177 -42.27 -19.59 8.14
CA GLN A 177 -42.09 -19.98 9.54
C GLN A 177 -43.13 -19.26 10.38
N ASP A 178 -43.91 -20.02 11.15
CA ASP A 178 -44.97 -19.50 12.03
C ASP A 178 -45.95 -18.57 11.27
N GLY A 179 -46.29 -18.98 10.04
CA GLY A 179 -47.20 -18.26 9.15
C GLY A 179 -46.61 -17.03 8.46
N LYS A 180 -45.33 -16.70 8.68
CA LYS A 180 -44.65 -15.55 8.05
C LYS A 180 -43.70 -16.01 6.96
N PRO A 181 -43.68 -15.36 5.76
CA PRO A 181 -42.68 -15.63 4.74
C PRO A 181 -41.26 -15.42 5.27
N ILE A 182 -40.38 -16.38 5.01
CA ILE A 182 -38.94 -16.29 5.32
C ILE A 182 -38.07 -16.37 4.07
N LEU A 183 -38.60 -16.98 3.00
CA LEU A 183 -37.91 -17.13 1.72
C LEU A 183 -38.92 -17.13 0.59
N TYR A 184 -38.66 -16.34 -0.45
CA TYR A 184 -39.37 -16.36 -1.72
C TYR A 184 -38.40 -16.64 -2.86
N ALA A 185 -38.78 -17.51 -3.79
CA ALA A 185 -38.01 -17.84 -4.98
C ALA A 185 -38.90 -17.84 -6.23
N GLU A 186 -38.42 -17.23 -7.31
CA GLU A 186 -39.09 -17.13 -8.60
C GLU A 186 -38.23 -17.73 -9.72
N GLY A 187 -38.89 -18.42 -10.66
CA GLY A 187 -38.24 -18.90 -11.87
C GLY A 187 -37.41 -20.15 -11.65
N TYR A 188 -37.77 -20.96 -10.66
CA TYR A 188 -37.10 -22.23 -10.33
C TYR A 188 -36.98 -23.15 -11.55
N ARG A 189 -35.78 -23.69 -11.77
CA ARG A 189 -35.50 -24.74 -12.74
C ARG A 189 -34.58 -25.77 -12.11
N GLU A 190 -34.96 -27.03 -12.23
CA GLU A 190 -34.11 -28.16 -11.91
C GLU A 190 -33.57 -28.74 -13.21
N HIS A 191 -32.27 -28.98 -13.24
CA HIS A 191 -31.56 -29.53 -14.37
C HIS A 191 -31.45 -31.05 -14.23
N SER A 192 -31.26 -31.75 -15.35
CA SER A 192 -31.21 -33.22 -15.38
C SER A 192 -30.05 -33.83 -14.59
N ASP A 193 -29.01 -33.04 -14.33
CA ASP A 193 -27.84 -33.39 -13.53
C ASP A 193 -28.05 -33.13 -12.01
N GLY A 194 -29.20 -32.60 -11.61
CA GLY A 194 -29.52 -32.22 -10.25
C GLY A 194 -29.09 -30.81 -9.86
N ALA A 195 -28.50 -30.03 -10.78
CA ALA A 195 -28.28 -28.62 -10.55
C ALA A 195 -29.62 -27.85 -10.49
N GLN A 196 -29.63 -26.73 -9.78
CA GLN A 196 -30.81 -25.88 -9.64
C GLN A 196 -30.47 -24.44 -10.01
N SER A 197 -31.41 -23.75 -10.63
CA SER A 197 -31.32 -22.31 -10.87
C SER A 197 -32.59 -21.60 -10.47
N VAL A 198 -32.42 -20.39 -9.94
CA VAL A 198 -33.48 -19.51 -9.49
C VAL A 198 -33.22 -18.13 -10.07
N ALA A 199 -34.21 -17.59 -10.78
CA ALA A 199 -34.05 -16.28 -11.41
C ALA A 199 -33.98 -15.16 -10.37
N LYS A 200 -34.80 -15.24 -9.32
CA LYS A 200 -34.83 -14.29 -8.20
C LYS A 200 -35.09 -15.00 -6.88
N ARG A 201 -34.37 -14.61 -5.84
CA ARG A 201 -34.54 -15.13 -4.49
C ARG A 201 -34.53 -13.97 -3.49
N VAL A 202 -35.44 -14.04 -2.52
CA VAL A 202 -35.57 -13.02 -1.47
C VAL A 202 -35.66 -13.69 -0.12
N VAL A 203 -34.80 -13.30 0.81
CA VAL A 203 -34.86 -13.69 2.22
C VAL A 203 -35.54 -12.57 2.99
N PHE A 204 -36.49 -12.94 3.84
CA PHE A 204 -37.17 -12.00 4.73
C PHE A 204 -36.73 -12.24 6.17
N LYS A 205 -36.37 -11.17 6.88
CA LYS A 205 -36.13 -11.18 8.33
C LYS A 205 -37.07 -10.17 8.97
N GLU A 206 -37.77 -10.61 10.00
CA GLU A 206 -38.72 -9.77 10.76
C GLU A 206 -39.77 -9.06 9.88
N GLY A 207 -40.15 -9.73 8.78
CA GLY A 207 -41.14 -9.21 7.82
C GLY A 207 -40.62 -8.15 6.85
N LYS A 208 -39.30 -7.92 6.81
CA LYS A 208 -38.64 -7.03 5.85
C LYS A 208 -37.68 -7.82 4.94
N PRO A 209 -37.48 -7.41 3.68
CA PRO A 209 -36.40 -7.94 2.86
C PRO A 209 -35.05 -7.76 3.57
N SER A 210 -34.29 -8.85 3.72
CA SER A 210 -32.92 -8.81 4.23
C SER A 210 -31.89 -9.06 3.13
N THR A 211 -32.24 -9.90 2.16
CA THR A 211 -31.35 -10.26 1.05
C THR A 211 -32.18 -10.44 -0.21
N TYR A 212 -31.73 -9.86 -1.31
CA TYR A 212 -32.28 -10.06 -2.65
C TYR A 212 -31.17 -10.54 -3.58
N GLU A 213 -31.39 -11.66 -4.26
CA GLU A 213 -30.44 -12.31 -5.15
C GLU A 213 -31.06 -12.50 -6.55
N GLU A 214 -30.25 -12.29 -7.58
CA GLU A 214 -30.61 -12.56 -8.98
C GLU A 214 -29.65 -13.57 -9.62
N GLY A 215 -30.20 -14.44 -10.47
CA GLY A 215 -29.42 -15.41 -11.22
C GLY A 215 -28.67 -16.38 -10.32
N PHE A 216 -29.35 -16.90 -9.30
CA PHE A 216 -28.79 -17.93 -8.42
C PHE A 216 -28.70 -19.26 -9.17
N GLU A 217 -27.53 -19.88 -9.15
CA GLU A 217 -27.28 -21.22 -9.68
C GLU A 217 -26.56 -22.03 -8.61
N GLU A 218 -26.98 -23.28 -8.41
CA GLU A 218 -26.35 -24.23 -7.49
C GLU A 218 -26.08 -25.53 -8.24
N THR A 219 -24.83 -25.96 -8.25
CA THR A 219 -24.45 -27.27 -8.77
C THR A 219 -24.70 -28.34 -7.72
N LYS A 220 -24.85 -29.59 -8.16
CA LYS A 220 -25.02 -30.75 -7.28
C LYS A 220 -23.89 -30.90 -6.24
N ASP A 221 -22.70 -30.41 -6.55
CA ASP A 221 -21.53 -30.48 -5.67
C ASP A 221 -21.49 -29.35 -4.62
N GLY A 222 -22.56 -28.55 -4.51
CA GLY A 222 -22.67 -27.47 -3.53
C GLY A 222 -21.89 -26.20 -3.92
N LYS A 223 -21.53 -26.05 -5.20
CA LYS A 223 -20.98 -24.78 -5.71
C LYS A 223 -22.12 -23.88 -6.13
N ASN A 224 -22.11 -22.65 -5.68
CA ASN A 224 -23.14 -21.69 -6.03
C ASN A 224 -22.57 -20.49 -6.77
N LYS A 225 -23.41 -19.87 -7.59
CA LYS A 225 -23.15 -18.61 -8.27
C LYS A 225 -24.34 -17.69 -8.11
N VAL A 226 -24.08 -16.40 -7.97
CA VAL A 226 -25.11 -15.37 -7.91
C VAL A 226 -24.66 -14.19 -8.77
N ALA A 227 -25.51 -13.75 -9.67
CA ALA A 227 -25.18 -12.65 -10.56
C ALA A 227 -25.17 -11.32 -9.80
N ARG A 228 -26.20 -11.05 -8.99
CA ARG A 228 -26.30 -9.84 -8.16
C ARG A 228 -26.89 -10.17 -6.80
N THR A 229 -26.30 -9.61 -5.75
CA THR A 229 -26.79 -9.70 -4.37
C THR A 229 -26.93 -8.31 -3.79
N PHE A 230 -28.07 -8.06 -3.15
CA PHE A 230 -28.35 -6.85 -2.38
C PHE A 230 -28.68 -7.28 -0.96
N GLU A 231 -27.92 -6.79 0.01
CA GLU A 231 -28.16 -7.01 1.43
C GLU A 231 -28.69 -5.73 2.07
N PHE A 232 -29.74 -5.88 2.87
CA PHE A 232 -30.41 -4.79 3.54
C PHE A 232 -30.28 -4.92 5.05
N ASP A 233 -29.85 -3.85 5.70
CA ASP A 233 -29.90 -3.69 7.15
C ASP A 233 -31.00 -2.69 7.50
N ASP A 234 -32.01 -3.17 8.21
CA ASP A 234 -33.26 -2.44 8.53
C ASP A 234 -33.90 -1.67 7.36
N GLY A 235 -33.76 -2.20 6.14
CA GLY A 235 -34.31 -1.63 4.91
C GLY A 235 -33.44 -0.57 4.23
N SER A 236 -32.25 -0.31 4.74
CA SER A 236 -31.20 0.42 4.01
C SER A 236 -30.23 -0.58 3.37
N LEU A 237 -29.76 -0.29 2.16
CA LEU A 237 -28.71 -1.11 1.53
C LEU A 237 -27.45 -1.08 2.42
N SER A 238 -26.90 -2.24 2.75
CA SER A 238 -25.66 -2.40 3.52
C SER A 238 -24.53 -2.95 2.65
N LEU A 239 -24.86 -3.83 1.70
CA LEU A 239 -23.89 -4.47 0.81
C LEU A 239 -24.51 -4.73 -0.56
N TYR A 240 -23.75 -4.47 -1.61
CA TYR A 240 -24.01 -4.96 -2.96
C TYR A 240 -22.84 -5.83 -3.40
N SER A 241 -23.13 -6.95 -4.07
CA SER A 241 -22.13 -7.82 -4.67
C SER A 241 -22.53 -8.28 -6.07
N GLU A 242 -21.55 -8.41 -6.96
CA GLU A 242 -21.74 -8.86 -8.34
C GLU A 242 -20.84 -10.04 -8.70
N ASN A 243 -21.42 -11.00 -9.43
CA ASN A 243 -20.77 -12.22 -9.92
C ASN A 243 -20.08 -13.02 -8.79
N LEU A 244 -20.82 -13.29 -7.73
CA LEU A 244 -20.37 -14.17 -6.64
C LEU A 244 -20.30 -15.61 -7.16
N SER A 245 -19.23 -16.31 -6.82
CA SER A 245 -19.08 -17.76 -7.00
C SER A 245 -18.47 -18.32 -5.73
N ALA A 246 -19.13 -19.25 -5.05
CA ALA A 246 -18.57 -19.92 -3.88
C ALA A 246 -18.61 -21.44 -4.00
N ASP A 247 -17.65 -22.08 -3.35
CA ASP A 247 -17.50 -23.52 -3.22
C ASP A 247 -17.58 -23.86 -1.73
N SER A 248 -18.77 -24.27 -1.30
CA SER A 248 -19.07 -24.55 0.11
C SER A 248 -18.24 -25.73 0.66
N ALA A 249 -17.79 -26.65 -0.19
CA ALA A 249 -17.01 -27.81 0.24
C ALA A 249 -15.63 -27.42 0.78
N ASN A 250 -15.03 -26.35 0.23
CA ASN A 250 -13.68 -25.90 0.57
C ASN A 250 -13.65 -24.47 1.16
N ASN A 251 -14.82 -23.88 1.45
CA ASN A 251 -14.96 -22.51 1.95
C ASN A 251 -14.14 -21.49 1.13
N SER A 252 -14.26 -21.57 -0.20
CA SER A 252 -13.52 -20.71 -1.14
C SER A 252 -14.48 -20.01 -2.09
N GLY A 253 -14.08 -18.88 -2.67
CA GLY A 253 -14.96 -18.16 -3.58
C GLY A 253 -14.33 -16.93 -4.23
N THR A 254 -15.10 -16.30 -5.10
CA THR A 254 -14.73 -15.07 -5.81
C THR A 254 -15.91 -14.13 -5.91
N ILE A 255 -15.66 -12.83 -5.86
CA ILE A 255 -16.66 -11.79 -6.12
C ILE A 255 -16.01 -10.74 -7.04
N ALA A 256 -16.69 -10.37 -8.13
CA ALA A 256 -16.12 -9.44 -9.09
C ALA A 256 -16.14 -7.99 -8.57
N LEU A 257 -17.26 -7.59 -7.97
CA LEU A 257 -17.46 -6.27 -7.40
C LEU A 257 -18.20 -6.39 -6.07
N THR A 258 -17.73 -5.68 -5.06
CA THR A 258 -18.47 -5.48 -3.80
C THR A 258 -18.46 -4.02 -3.41
N ILE A 259 -19.61 -3.51 -2.95
CA ILE A 259 -19.77 -2.13 -2.47
C ILE A 259 -20.40 -2.17 -1.10
N GLY A 260 -19.71 -1.60 -0.12
CA GLY A 260 -20.20 -1.46 1.25
C GLY A 260 -20.85 -0.10 1.48
N TYR A 261 -22.02 -0.11 2.12
CA TYR A 261 -22.78 1.08 2.47
C TYR A 261 -22.97 1.19 3.98
N LYS A 262 -22.98 2.43 4.47
CA LYS A 262 -23.34 2.73 5.86
C LYS A 262 -24.06 4.07 5.92
N ASP A 263 -25.16 4.13 6.64
CA ASP A 263 -25.99 5.34 6.78
C ASP A 263 -26.38 5.94 5.40
N ASN A 264 -26.70 5.09 4.41
CA ASN A 264 -26.99 5.48 3.02
C ASN A 264 -25.82 6.20 2.30
N ALA A 265 -24.59 6.01 2.74
CA ALA A 265 -23.38 6.49 2.07
C ALA A 265 -22.47 5.32 1.70
N VAL A 266 -21.79 5.43 0.56
CA VAL A 266 -20.74 4.49 0.15
C VAL A 266 -19.58 4.59 1.14
N LEU A 267 -19.20 3.47 1.73
CA LEU A 267 -18.08 3.37 2.67
C LEU A 267 -16.82 2.87 1.96
N TRP A 268 -16.97 1.84 1.11
CA TRP A 268 -15.86 1.24 0.37
C TRP A 268 -16.36 0.58 -0.92
N TYR A 269 -15.45 0.46 -1.87
CA TYR A 269 -15.64 -0.16 -3.18
C TYR A 269 -14.48 -1.12 -3.43
N GLN A 270 -14.79 -2.35 -3.85
CA GLN A 270 -13.83 -3.44 -3.95
C GLN A 270 -13.99 -4.21 -5.26
N GLU A 271 -12.91 -4.43 -6.01
CA GLU A 271 -12.89 -5.23 -7.23
C GLU A 271 -12.04 -6.51 -7.02
N GLY A 272 -12.52 -7.63 -7.57
CA GLY A 272 -11.73 -8.86 -7.71
C GLY A 272 -11.41 -9.57 -6.40
N TYR A 273 -12.36 -9.66 -5.47
CA TYR A 273 -12.20 -10.41 -4.23
C TYR A 273 -12.09 -11.91 -4.49
N ARG A 274 -11.17 -12.59 -3.80
CA ARG A 274 -10.95 -14.03 -3.86
C ARG A 274 -10.65 -14.57 -2.45
N LEU A 275 -11.36 -15.62 -2.06
CA LEU A 275 -11.10 -16.38 -0.84
C LEU A 275 -10.59 -17.77 -1.21
N ALA A 276 -9.38 -18.09 -0.78
CA ALA A 276 -8.79 -19.42 -0.92
C ALA A 276 -9.22 -20.34 0.23
N SER A 277 -9.10 -21.65 0.02
CA SER A 277 -9.54 -22.65 1.00
C SER A 277 -8.71 -22.70 2.29
N ASP A 278 -7.53 -22.07 2.30
CA ASP A 278 -6.69 -21.91 3.48
C ASP A 278 -7.04 -20.66 4.31
N GLY A 279 -8.10 -19.94 3.93
CA GLY A 279 -8.55 -18.70 4.55
C GLY A 279 -7.85 -17.45 4.02
N THR A 280 -6.97 -17.57 3.03
CA THR A 280 -6.31 -16.43 2.41
C THR A 280 -7.31 -15.61 1.57
N GLU A 281 -7.38 -14.32 1.84
CA GLU A 281 -8.19 -13.36 1.11
C GLU A 281 -7.30 -12.53 0.17
N GLU A 282 -7.74 -12.30 -1.05
CA GLU A 282 -7.06 -11.45 -2.03
C GLU A 282 -8.03 -10.47 -2.65
N THR A 283 -7.55 -9.27 -2.98
CA THR A 283 -8.35 -8.19 -3.59
C THR A 283 -7.49 -7.45 -4.60
N ASP A 284 -8.02 -7.27 -5.81
CA ASP A 284 -7.30 -6.52 -6.86
C ASP A 284 -7.26 -5.03 -6.54
N LEU A 285 -8.37 -4.48 -6.07
CA LEU A 285 -8.54 -3.07 -5.75
C LEU A 285 -9.49 -2.87 -4.59
N GLU A 286 -9.12 -2.00 -3.65
CA GLU A 286 -10.02 -1.44 -2.64
C GLU A 286 -9.88 0.08 -2.58
N VAL A 287 -11.01 0.77 -2.54
CA VAL A 287 -11.08 2.23 -2.33
C VAL A 287 -12.02 2.50 -1.17
N ARG A 288 -11.56 3.27 -0.18
CA ARG A 288 -12.40 3.70 0.95
C ARG A 288 -12.74 5.18 0.85
N PHE A 289 -13.97 5.50 1.23
CA PHE A 289 -14.56 6.82 1.07
C PHE A 289 -14.88 7.47 2.40
N ARG A 290 -14.72 8.78 2.43
CA ARG A 290 -15.27 9.63 3.50
C ARG A 290 -16.77 9.80 3.29
N LYS A 291 -17.45 10.30 4.33
CA LYS A 291 -18.89 10.67 4.24
C LYS A 291 -19.20 11.68 3.13
N ASP A 292 -18.24 12.52 2.74
CA ASP A 292 -18.37 13.49 1.64
C ASP A 292 -18.07 12.89 0.25
N LYS A 293 -17.99 11.54 0.15
CA LYS A 293 -17.75 10.77 -1.08
C LYS A 293 -16.33 10.94 -1.66
N THR A 294 -15.42 11.61 -0.94
CA THR A 294 -14.02 11.70 -1.36
C THR A 294 -13.23 10.45 -0.93
N PRO A 295 -12.35 9.90 -1.79
CA PRO A 295 -11.51 8.79 -1.41
C PRO A 295 -10.48 9.22 -0.36
N PHE A 296 -10.20 8.35 0.61
CA PHE A 296 -9.13 8.57 1.59
C PHE A 296 -8.08 7.47 1.62
N LEU A 297 -8.42 6.30 1.10
CA LEU A 297 -7.53 5.15 1.00
C LEU A 297 -7.73 4.49 -0.36
N TYR A 298 -6.61 4.15 -1.00
CA TYR A 298 -6.55 3.31 -2.18
C TYR A 298 -5.56 2.18 -1.91
N GLN A 299 -5.97 0.94 -2.11
CA GLN A 299 -5.13 -0.25 -1.99
C GLN A 299 -5.24 -1.09 -3.26
N GLN A 300 -4.11 -1.58 -3.75
CA GLN A 300 -4.03 -2.44 -4.92
C GLN A 300 -3.24 -3.71 -4.60
N GLY A 301 -3.80 -4.86 -5.00
CA GLY A 301 -3.19 -6.16 -4.75
C GLY A 301 -3.06 -6.45 -3.25
N TYR A 302 -4.15 -6.25 -2.51
CA TYR A 302 -4.23 -6.58 -1.10
C TYR A 302 -4.38 -8.09 -0.92
N LYS A 303 -3.68 -8.64 0.08
CA LYS A 303 -3.74 -10.05 0.44
C LYS A 303 -3.70 -10.20 1.95
N LYS A 304 -4.68 -10.90 2.53
CA LYS A 304 -4.72 -11.24 3.96
C LYS A 304 -4.59 -12.73 4.13
N TYR A 305 -3.69 -13.17 5.01
CA TYR A 305 -3.45 -14.57 5.33
C TYR A 305 -4.24 -14.98 6.58
N SER A 306 -4.34 -16.29 6.81
CA SER A 306 -5.09 -16.86 7.94
C SER A 306 -4.42 -16.69 9.30
N ASP A 307 -3.14 -16.29 9.34
CA ASP A 307 -2.43 -15.89 10.57
C ASP A 307 -2.55 -14.38 10.87
N ASP A 308 -3.53 -13.72 10.23
CA ASP A 308 -3.77 -12.28 10.25
C ASP A 308 -2.64 -11.41 9.67
N SER A 309 -1.58 -12.00 9.09
CA SER A 309 -0.63 -11.24 8.28
C SER A 309 -1.26 -10.73 6.99
N ASP A 310 -0.74 -9.63 6.45
CA ASP A 310 -1.20 -9.08 5.18
C ASP A 310 -0.07 -8.57 4.28
N GLU A 311 -0.38 -8.42 3.01
CA GLU A 311 0.50 -7.92 1.96
C GLU A 311 -0.27 -6.92 1.11
N THR A 312 0.41 -5.87 0.65
CA THR A 312 -0.18 -4.88 -0.25
C THR A 312 0.86 -4.42 -1.26
N ALA A 313 0.54 -4.53 -2.55
CA ALA A 313 1.45 -4.09 -3.60
C ALA A 313 1.59 -2.56 -3.61
N ILE A 314 0.47 -1.83 -3.55
CA ILE A 314 0.45 -0.37 -3.50
C ILE A 314 -0.64 0.08 -2.52
N GLU A 315 -0.31 1.02 -1.66
CA GLU A 315 -1.29 1.74 -0.86
C GLU A 315 -1.01 3.23 -0.82
N ILE A 316 -2.07 4.02 -0.95
CA ILE A 316 -2.02 5.48 -1.00
C ILE A 316 -3.08 6.05 -0.05
N GLY A 317 -2.62 6.83 0.92
CA GLY A 317 -3.49 7.72 1.67
C GLY A 317 -3.72 9.00 0.89
N ILE A 318 -4.98 9.45 0.79
CA ILE A 318 -5.36 10.62 0.00
C ILE A 318 -6.03 11.65 0.93
N ALA A 319 -5.55 12.89 0.96
CA ALA A 319 -6.20 14.00 1.67
C ALA A 319 -7.50 14.45 1.00
N LYS A 320 -8.30 15.26 1.71
CA LYS A 320 -9.55 15.83 1.18
C LYS A 320 -9.38 16.65 -0.10
N ASN A 321 -8.21 17.25 -0.31
CA ASN A 321 -7.89 18.02 -1.51
C ASN A 321 -7.37 17.13 -2.68
N GLY A 322 -7.44 15.81 -2.54
CA GLY A 322 -7.00 14.84 -3.55
C GLY A 322 -5.49 14.60 -3.62
N LYS A 323 -4.70 15.23 -2.74
CA LYS A 323 -3.24 15.04 -2.70
C LYS A 323 -2.87 13.83 -1.84
N PRO A 324 -1.77 13.12 -2.15
CA PRO A 324 -1.30 12.04 -1.29
C PRO A 324 -0.87 12.58 0.08
N ILE A 325 -1.10 11.79 1.14
CA ILE A 325 -0.59 12.01 2.51
C ILE A 325 0.43 10.97 2.90
N PHE A 326 0.32 9.76 2.35
CA PHE A 326 1.36 8.75 2.39
C PHE A 326 1.26 7.84 1.16
N TYR A 327 2.36 7.15 0.86
CA TYR A 327 2.43 6.10 -0.15
C TYR A 327 3.31 4.98 0.37
N GLN A 328 2.88 3.73 0.18
CA GLN A 328 3.68 2.55 0.43
C GLN A 328 3.63 1.57 -0.74
N GLU A 329 4.75 0.87 -0.97
CA GLU A 329 4.90 -0.12 -2.03
C GLU A 329 5.56 -1.39 -1.50
N ASN A 330 5.03 -2.54 -1.94
CA ASN A 330 5.48 -3.88 -1.56
C ASN A 330 5.51 -4.07 -0.05
N TYR A 331 4.39 -3.74 0.60
CA TYR A 331 4.17 -3.96 2.01
C TYR A 331 3.89 -5.45 2.29
N SER A 332 4.50 -6.01 3.35
CA SER A 332 4.28 -7.39 3.82
C SER A 332 4.43 -7.47 5.33
N GLN A 333 3.45 -8.07 6.00
CA GLN A 333 3.39 -8.24 7.45
C GLN A 333 3.54 -9.70 7.90
N LYS A 334 4.56 -10.45 7.46
CA LYS A 334 4.70 -11.87 7.84
C LYS A 334 5.15 -12.02 9.29
N GLN A 335 4.44 -12.82 10.10
CA GLN A 335 4.81 -13.27 11.46
C GLN A 335 5.50 -12.20 12.34
N GLY A 336 4.80 -11.10 12.66
CA GLY A 336 5.30 -10.09 13.61
C GLY A 336 6.30 -9.09 13.03
N TYR A 337 6.48 -9.08 11.70
CA TYR A 337 7.41 -8.22 10.99
C TYR A 337 6.73 -7.39 9.93
N GLU A 338 7.12 -6.11 9.84
CA GLU A 338 6.71 -5.23 8.76
C GLU A 338 7.89 -5.07 7.79
N GLN A 339 7.63 -5.37 6.51
CA GLN A 339 8.55 -5.11 5.41
C GLN A 339 7.89 -4.13 4.46
N THR A 340 8.56 -3.03 4.16
CA THR A 340 8.10 -2.04 3.19
C THR A 340 9.27 -1.62 2.33
N GLU A 341 9.18 -1.83 1.02
CA GLU A 341 10.28 -1.46 0.13
C GLU A 341 10.39 0.04 -0.04
N LYS A 342 9.25 0.75 -0.11
CA LYS A 342 9.23 2.21 -0.22
C LYS A 342 8.10 2.82 0.59
N TYR A 343 8.41 3.89 1.31
CA TYR A 343 7.45 4.66 2.08
C TYR A 343 7.69 6.16 1.86
N PHE A 344 6.65 6.91 1.52
CA PHE A 344 6.72 8.35 1.32
C PHE A 344 5.68 9.01 2.22
N THR A 345 6.06 10.12 2.86
CA THR A 345 5.12 10.96 3.62
C THR A 345 5.00 12.32 2.95
N TYR A 346 3.83 12.93 3.09
CA TYR A 346 3.55 14.24 2.55
C TYR A 346 2.98 15.14 3.63
N ASP A 347 3.24 16.44 3.52
CA ASP A 347 2.62 17.43 4.37
C ASP A 347 1.15 17.68 4.00
N LYS A 348 0.48 18.55 4.77
CA LYS A 348 -0.93 18.91 4.53
C LYS A 348 -1.17 19.63 3.20
N GLU A 349 -0.13 20.23 2.62
CA GLU A 349 -0.14 20.83 1.29
C GLU A 349 0.16 19.80 0.18
N GLY A 350 0.43 18.54 0.51
CA GLY A 350 0.79 17.45 -0.39
C GLY A 350 2.20 17.59 -0.99
N ARG A 351 3.08 18.34 -0.34
CA ARG A 351 4.51 18.37 -0.65
C ARG A 351 5.18 17.18 0.02
N LEU A 352 6.16 16.59 -0.66
CA LEU A 352 6.92 15.47 -0.12
C LEU A 352 7.69 15.93 1.12
N SER A 353 7.49 15.27 2.27
CA SER A 353 8.19 15.56 3.53
C SER A 353 9.31 14.58 3.81
N SER A 354 9.11 13.29 3.52
CA SER A 354 10.17 12.30 3.65
C SER A 354 9.95 11.09 2.74
N SER A 355 11.03 10.36 2.49
CA SER A 355 11.03 9.06 1.81
C SER A 355 11.95 8.08 2.52
N ILE A 356 11.55 6.82 2.55
CA ILE A 356 12.30 5.69 3.08
C ILE A 356 12.31 4.60 2.01
N GLU A 357 13.48 4.06 1.67
CA GLU A 357 13.63 2.89 0.79
C GLU A 357 14.38 1.78 1.55
N GLY A 358 13.75 0.61 1.71
CA GLY A 358 14.33 -0.57 2.35
C GLY A 358 14.01 -0.76 3.84
N HIS A 359 12.73 -0.73 4.24
CA HIS A 359 12.33 -0.95 5.63
C HIS A 359 12.05 -2.43 5.92
N THR A 360 12.69 -3.00 6.95
CA THR A 360 12.44 -4.37 7.44
C THR A 360 12.70 -4.42 8.95
N ARG A 361 11.73 -4.90 9.72
CA ARG A 361 11.89 -5.24 11.15
C ARG A 361 11.97 -6.77 11.28
N GLU A 362 13.06 -7.37 11.80
CA GLU A 362 13.21 -8.82 12.03
C GLU A 362 13.42 -9.16 13.54
N GLU A 363 13.16 -10.41 14.02
CA GLU A 363 13.22 -10.79 15.47
C GLU A 363 14.64 -10.75 16.00
N ASN A 364 15.65 -10.78 15.12
CA ASN A 364 17.05 -10.95 15.49
C ASN A 364 17.97 -9.81 15.02
N SER A 365 17.46 -8.58 14.93
CA SER A 365 18.24 -7.31 14.91
C SER A 365 19.13 -7.00 13.70
N THR A 366 19.17 -7.82 12.66
CA THR A 366 19.79 -7.42 11.38
C THR A 366 18.78 -6.68 10.51
N GLU A 367 18.58 -5.40 10.78
CA GLU A 367 17.82 -4.53 9.88
C GLU A 367 18.60 -4.36 8.55
N LYS A 368 17.88 -4.26 7.42
CA LYS A 368 18.50 -3.92 6.14
C LYS A 368 18.76 -2.43 6.09
N MET A 369 19.81 -2.05 5.35
CA MET A 369 20.11 -0.64 5.07
C MET A 369 18.88 0.06 4.51
N ALA A 370 18.37 1.04 5.26
CA ALA A 370 17.36 1.96 4.78
C ALA A 370 18.04 3.21 4.23
N LYS A 371 17.57 3.70 3.08
CA LYS A 371 17.87 5.06 2.62
C LYS A 371 16.76 5.96 3.10
N TYR A 372 17.11 6.98 3.86
CA TYR A 372 16.19 8.00 4.34
C TYR A 372 16.53 9.34 3.70
N LEU A 373 15.50 10.06 3.28
CA LEU A 373 15.63 11.42 2.79
C LEU A 373 14.46 12.24 3.31
N SER A 374 14.77 13.35 3.98
CA SER A 374 13.79 14.36 4.39
C SER A 374 13.90 15.61 3.53
N PHE A 375 12.81 16.37 3.51
CA PHE A 375 12.67 17.59 2.74
C PHE A 375 12.20 18.74 3.63
N ASP A 376 12.67 19.93 3.31
CA ASP A 376 12.18 21.17 3.92
C ASP A 376 10.81 21.58 3.31
N PRO A 377 10.15 22.61 3.86
CA PRO A 377 8.90 23.13 3.30
C PRO A 377 9.01 23.64 1.84
N ASN A 378 10.20 23.95 1.35
CA ASN A 378 10.45 24.35 -0.04
C ASN A 378 10.70 23.17 -0.97
N SER A 379 10.58 21.93 -0.47
CA SER A 379 10.85 20.69 -1.19
C SER A 379 12.31 20.55 -1.63
N GLU A 380 13.23 21.13 -0.87
CA GLU A 380 14.66 20.92 -0.97
C GLU A 380 15.10 19.81 0.01
N PRO A 381 16.11 18.99 -0.33
CA PRO A 381 16.67 18.03 0.61
C PRO A 381 17.10 18.73 1.91
N ALA A 382 16.70 18.16 3.05
CA ALA A 382 17.07 18.64 4.38
C ALA A 382 18.07 17.69 5.07
N CYS A 383 17.86 16.38 4.95
CA CYS A 383 18.78 15.38 5.48
C CYS A 383 18.70 14.09 4.68
N TYR A 384 19.86 13.52 4.34
CA TYR A 384 20.04 12.23 3.70
C TYR A 384 20.78 11.29 4.66
N GLN A 385 20.22 10.10 4.89
CA GLN A 385 20.87 9.07 5.72
C GLN A 385 20.91 7.72 4.98
N GLU A 386 22.02 7.01 5.15
CA GLU A 386 22.14 5.57 4.88
C GLU A 386 22.56 4.91 6.19
N GLY A 387 21.84 3.89 6.64
CA GLY A 387 22.25 3.22 7.88
C GLY A 387 21.30 2.14 8.35
N PHE A 388 21.62 1.65 9.55
CA PHE A 388 20.90 0.62 10.28
C PHE A 388 20.27 1.25 11.51
N ARG A 389 19.02 0.92 11.76
CA ARG A 389 18.44 1.00 13.10
C ARG A 389 18.53 -0.43 13.68
N SER A 390 18.74 -0.59 14.97
CA SER A 390 18.69 -1.92 15.60
C SER A 390 17.51 -1.97 16.56
N SER A 391 16.69 -3.01 16.41
CA SER A 391 15.55 -3.29 17.29
C SER A 391 15.96 -3.87 18.66
N ALA A 392 17.22 -4.30 18.83
CA ALA A 392 17.69 -5.02 20.04
C ALA A 392 18.30 -4.14 21.15
N GLY A 393 18.22 -2.81 21.04
CA GLY A 393 18.59 -1.88 22.11
C GLY A 393 19.35 -0.68 21.58
N TYR A 394 18.69 0.49 21.58
CA TYR A 394 19.19 1.88 21.52
C TYR A 394 20.42 2.25 20.67
N THR A 395 20.93 1.36 19.81
CA THR A 395 22.15 1.58 19.04
C THR A 395 21.74 1.95 17.62
N TYR A 396 21.85 3.23 17.28
CA TYR A 396 21.72 3.71 15.90
C TYR A 396 23.09 3.63 15.24
N SER A 397 23.20 2.91 14.13
CA SER A 397 24.42 2.91 13.32
C SER A 397 24.13 3.61 12.00
N ILE A 398 24.50 4.89 11.96
CA ILE A 398 24.40 5.71 10.76
C ILE A 398 25.69 5.45 9.96
N ALA A 399 25.57 4.73 8.85
CA ALA A 399 26.71 4.53 7.96
C ALA A 399 27.11 5.86 7.29
N LYS A 400 26.11 6.67 6.91
CA LYS A 400 26.31 8.02 6.37
C LYS A 400 25.14 8.92 6.71
N GLU A 401 25.43 10.15 7.07
CA GLU A 401 24.46 11.24 7.15
C GLU A 401 25.02 12.47 6.44
N LEU A 402 24.15 13.15 5.70
CA LEU A 402 24.43 14.44 5.09
C LEU A 402 23.24 15.35 5.34
N VAL A 403 23.48 16.40 6.11
CA VAL A 403 22.50 17.45 6.42
C VAL A 403 22.67 18.60 5.43
N PHE A 404 21.57 19.28 5.15
CA PHE A 404 21.51 20.41 4.25
C PHE A 404 20.84 21.61 4.93
N THR A 405 21.41 22.79 4.71
CA THR A 405 20.83 24.08 5.08
C THR A 405 20.64 24.90 3.81
N GLU A 406 19.40 25.31 3.54
CA GLU A 406 19.03 26.04 2.30
C GLU A 406 19.50 25.31 1.02
N GLY A 407 19.36 23.98 1.01
CA GLY A 407 19.74 23.12 -0.13
C GLY A 407 21.26 22.98 -0.34
N LYS A 408 22.10 23.49 0.57
CA LYS A 408 23.56 23.33 0.57
C LYS A 408 24.00 22.32 1.62
N PRO A 409 25.02 21.48 1.35
CA PRO A 409 25.62 20.65 2.38
C PRO A 409 26.04 21.47 3.60
N ASP A 410 25.65 21.03 4.79
CA ASP A 410 25.98 21.69 6.05
C ASP A 410 27.00 20.84 6.82
N ASN A 411 26.56 19.68 7.31
CA ASN A 411 27.43 18.70 7.94
C ASN A 411 27.28 17.31 7.31
N TYR A 412 28.38 16.55 7.34
CA TYR A 412 28.44 15.16 6.92
C TYR A 412 29.09 14.31 8.01
N VAL A 413 28.49 13.15 8.24
CA VAL A 413 28.93 12.16 9.21
C VAL A 413 29.02 10.81 8.52
N LYS A 414 30.02 10.01 8.86
CA LYS A 414 30.16 8.63 8.41
C LYS A 414 30.55 7.71 9.55
N ASP A 415 30.05 6.48 9.50
CA ASP A 415 30.32 5.41 10.46
C ASP A 415 30.08 5.91 11.89
N CYS A 416 28.89 6.46 12.12
CA CYS A 416 28.43 6.94 13.41
C CYS A 416 27.72 5.81 14.16
N GLU A 417 28.30 5.39 15.28
CA GLU A 417 27.74 4.39 16.20
C GLU A 417 27.28 5.10 17.48
N GLU A 418 25.97 5.16 17.72
CA GLU A 418 25.41 5.71 18.95
C GLU A 418 25.42 4.64 20.05
N TYR A 419 26.22 4.83 21.10
CA TYR A 419 26.13 3.99 22.31
C TYR A 419 25.01 4.50 23.21
N SER A 420 24.25 3.57 23.79
CA SER A 420 23.21 3.82 24.81
C SER A 420 23.66 4.63 26.05
N THR A 421 24.94 5.02 26.13
CA THR A 421 25.58 5.73 27.25
C THR A 421 26.05 7.15 26.92
N GLY A 422 25.69 7.72 25.76
CA GLY A 422 25.50 9.17 25.66
C GLY A 422 26.41 9.97 24.72
N MET A 423 27.32 9.37 23.94
CA MET A 423 28.00 10.09 22.84
C MET A 423 28.26 9.18 21.64
N PRO A 424 28.05 9.65 20.39
CA PRO A 424 28.29 8.87 19.19
C PRO A 424 29.79 8.71 18.91
N ARG A 425 30.22 7.51 18.55
CA ARG A 425 31.54 7.31 17.94
C ARG A 425 31.44 7.66 16.46
N ILE A 426 32.23 8.61 15.98
CA ILE A 426 32.15 9.09 14.59
C ILE A 426 33.44 8.72 13.84
N GLY A 427 33.30 7.96 12.75
CA GLY A 427 34.43 7.62 11.87
C GLY A 427 34.95 8.82 11.07
N GLU A 428 34.06 9.58 10.42
CA GLU A 428 34.41 10.80 9.67
C GLU A 428 33.38 11.91 9.91
N TYR A 429 33.85 13.15 10.05
CA TYR A 429 33.03 14.36 10.15
C TYR A 429 33.52 15.46 9.21
N VAL A 430 32.58 16.17 8.58
CA VAL A 430 32.85 17.34 7.73
C VAL A 430 31.85 18.44 8.04
N GLU A 431 32.35 19.64 8.33
CA GLU A 431 31.56 20.87 8.48
C GLU A 431 31.77 21.76 7.26
N CYS A 432 30.70 22.37 6.77
CA CYS A 432 30.70 23.27 5.62
C CYS A 432 30.38 24.72 6.01
N ASP A 433 30.83 25.66 5.18
CA ASP A 433 30.31 27.02 5.22
C ASP A 433 28.90 27.09 4.60
N LYS A 434 28.26 28.27 4.70
CA LYS A 434 26.96 28.56 4.08
C LYS A 434 26.89 28.34 2.56
N GLU A 435 28.02 28.24 1.87
CA GLU A 435 28.09 27.97 0.43
C GLU A 435 28.19 26.46 0.13
N GLY A 436 28.22 25.63 1.18
CA GLY A 436 28.40 24.18 1.12
C GLY A 436 29.85 23.75 0.87
N LYS A 437 30.83 24.59 1.21
CA LYS A 437 32.25 24.25 1.06
C LYS A 437 32.81 23.74 2.39
N PRO A 438 33.51 22.59 2.40
CA PRO A 438 34.17 22.10 3.60
C PRO A 438 35.12 23.13 4.21
N ILE A 439 34.95 23.36 5.51
CA ILE A 439 35.77 24.26 6.34
C ILE A 439 36.45 23.53 7.49
N ARG A 440 35.88 22.42 7.99
CA ARG A 440 36.50 21.55 9.00
C ARG A 440 36.32 20.08 8.67
N LEU A 441 37.29 19.25 9.05
CA LEU A 441 37.32 17.80 8.84
C LEU A 441 37.87 17.11 10.08
N MET A 442 37.24 16.02 10.51
CA MET A 442 37.71 15.21 11.65
C MET A 442 37.56 13.72 11.35
N SER A 443 38.40 12.88 11.97
CA SER A 443 38.31 11.42 11.85
C SER A 443 38.58 10.70 13.17
N ASN A 444 37.91 9.55 13.33
CA ASN A 444 38.04 8.63 14.46
C ASN A 444 37.82 9.31 15.81
N LEU A 445 36.70 10.01 15.94
CA LEU A 445 36.24 10.58 17.20
C LEU A 445 35.73 9.46 18.12
N ASN A 446 36.46 9.16 19.20
CA ASN A 446 35.97 8.32 20.29
C ASN A 446 35.05 9.15 21.22
N PRO A 447 33.93 8.61 21.74
CA PRO A 447 33.07 9.24 22.75
C PRO A 447 33.77 9.87 23.97
N ASP A 448 34.96 9.39 24.35
CA ASP A 448 35.71 9.96 25.49
C ASP A 448 36.61 11.15 25.11
N PHE A 449 36.61 11.58 23.83
CA PHE A 449 37.56 12.57 23.27
C PHE A 449 39.05 12.22 23.47
N GLU A 450 39.34 10.98 23.89
CA GLU A 450 40.70 10.54 24.22
C GLU A 450 41.58 10.34 22.97
N THR A 451 40.97 10.14 21.80
CA THR A 451 41.67 9.99 20.54
C THR A 451 40.88 10.67 19.43
N ILE A 452 41.48 11.69 18.82
CA ILE A 452 41.19 12.11 17.46
C ILE A 452 42.44 11.78 16.66
N ASP A 453 42.31 10.99 15.61
CA ASP A 453 43.47 10.67 14.77
C ASP A 453 43.99 11.94 14.08
N PHE A 454 43.07 12.80 13.63
CA PHE A 454 43.38 14.12 13.09
C PHE A 454 42.15 15.02 12.97
N ALA A 455 42.35 16.32 13.21
CA ALA A 455 41.39 17.39 12.95
C ALA A 455 42.05 18.48 12.08
N TYR A 456 41.34 18.91 11.04
CA TYR A 456 41.83 19.91 10.08
C TYR A 456 40.82 21.04 9.92
N GLU A 457 41.33 22.27 9.83
CA GLU A 457 40.57 23.45 9.43
C GLU A 457 41.11 24.03 8.13
N LYS A 458 40.23 24.70 7.38
CA LYS A 458 40.59 25.40 6.16
C LYS A 458 40.95 26.85 6.47
N THR A 459 42.19 27.21 6.19
CA THR A 459 42.70 28.59 6.28
C THR A 459 42.93 29.18 4.89
N ASN A 460 43.34 30.45 4.83
CA ASN A 460 43.70 31.12 3.58
C ASN A 460 44.88 30.43 2.86
N ASP A 461 45.74 29.73 3.61
CA ASP A 461 46.93 29.05 3.10
C ASP A 461 46.69 27.55 2.78
N GLY A 462 45.46 27.04 2.99
CA GLY A 462 45.10 25.66 2.72
C GLY A 462 44.56 24.93 3.96
N TRP A 463 44.66 23.61 3.98
CA TRP A 463 44.27 22.80 5.15
C TRP A 463 45.39 22.78 6.19
N SER A 464 45.06 23.09 7.43
CA SER A 464 45.98 23.11 8.58
C SER A 464 45.41 22.27 9.72
N THR A 465 46.28 21.59 10.45
CA THR A 465 45.91 20.81 11.63
C THR A 465 45.38 21.75 12.72
N MET A 466 44.26 21.38 13.35
CA MET A 466 43.71 22.12 14.48
C MET A 466 44.56 21.88 15.74
N SER A 467 44.61 22.86 16.65
CA SER A 467 45.19 22.66 17.98
C SER A 467 44.26 21.84 18.87
N ASP A 468 44.83 21.14 19.86
CA ASP A 468 44.05 20.38 20.86
C ASP A 468 43.04 21.27 21.60
N GLU A 469 43.38 22.54 21.86
CA GLU A 469 42.49 23.54 22.46
C GLU A 469 41.28 23.87 21.55
N ASN A 470 41.49 24.06 20.25
CA ASN A 470 40.41 24.36 19.30
C ASN A 470 39.49 23.16 19.08
N VAL A 471 40.06 21.96 19.18
CA VAL A 471 39.31 20.70 19.16
C VAL A 471 38.42 20.60 20.40
N GLN A 472 38.96 20.85 21.60
CA GLN A 472 38.19 20.81 22.85
C GLN A 472 37.09 21.87 22.89
N GLU A 473 37.38 23.11 22.48
CA GLU A 473 36.40 24.20 22.46
C GLU A 473 35.19 23.90 21.56
N TYR A 474 35.42 23.22 20.43
CA TYR A 474 34.35 22.79 19.52
C TYR A 474 33.35 21.84 20.18
N PHE A 475 33.84 20.87 20.97
CA PHE A 475 32.97 19.89 21.64
C PHE A 475 32.40 20.39 22.97
N GLU A 476 33.07 21.33 23.64
CA GLU A 476 32.55 21.98 24.85
C GLU A 476 31.44 22.99 24.54
N GLN A 477 31.46 23.65 23.37
CA GLN A 477 30.40 24.59 22.95
C GLN A 477 29.05 23.87 22.71
N ASP A 478 29.05 22.69 22.12
CA ASP A 478 27.83 21.89 21.89
C ASP A 478 27.32 21.16 23.16
N GLY A 479 28.15 21.02 24.20
CA GLY A 479 27.79 20.38 25.47
C GLY A 479 27.11 21.29 26.51
N SER A 480 26.91 22.59 26.21
CA SER A 480 26.37 23.58 27.16
C SER A 480 24.92 24.01 26.90
N GLY A 481 24.25 23.43 25.90
CA GLY A 481 22.80 23.49 25.78
C GLY A 481 22.17 22.36 26.59
N GLU A 482 21.62 22.70 27.76
CA GLU A 482 20.84 21.79 28.61
C GLU A 482 19.91 20.87 27.78
N TYR A 483 20.16 19.55 27.87
CA TYR A 483 19.23 18.49 27.45
C TYR A 483 17.96 18.46 28.33
#